data_AF-A0A9X6U4Q3-F1
#
_entry.id   AF-A0A9X6U4Q3-F1
#
_cell.length_a   1.000
_cell.length_b   1.000
_cell.length_c   1.000
_cell.angle_alpha   90.00
_cell.angle_beta   90.00
_cell.angle_gamma   90.00
#
_symmetry.space_group_name_H-M   'P 1'
#
loop_
_entity.id
_entity.type
_entity.pdbx_description
1 polymer ?
#
loop_
_entity_poly.entity_id
_entity_poly.type
_entity_poly.pdbx_seq_one_letter_code
_entity_poly.pdbx_strand_id
1 'polypeptide(L)'
;MGVEYHSCDKCSEARYEEYVGRCTSCYASLCTHCVVNDDIDSIYASQYGVIFDGSEKQRKEYDIKDEHIEKGWYVIGEKIDDSSIAPQYCPYCQCTAIDESRFVKFLVAHIGKPKEELEAMYLEEKRLQNG
;
A
#
# COMPACT_ATOMS: atom_id res chain seq x y z
N MET A 1 2.74 -15.64 -17.71
CA MET A 1 2.96 -14.89 -16.45
C MET A 1 1.58 -14.64 -15.88
N GLY A 2 1.32 -15.08 -14.64
CA GLY A 2 0.03 -14.83 -13.99
C GLY A 2 -0.01 -13.40 -13.50
N VAL A 3 -1.13 -12.70 -13.74
CA VAL A 3 -1.41 -11.40 -13.14
C VAL A 3 -1.99 -11.64 -11.76
N GLU A 4 -1.43 -11.00 -10.73
CA GLU A 4 -1.94 -11.06 -9.37
C GLU A 4 -3.02 -9.98 -9.17
N TYR A 5 -4.13 -10.39 -8.56
CA TYR A 5 -5.26 -9.52 -8.26
C TYR A 5 -5.39 -9.36 -6.76
N HIS A 6 -5.66 -8.13 -6.32
CA HIS A 6 -5.87 -7.79 -4.93
C HIS A 6 -7.25 -7.16 -4.76
N SER A 7 -7.94 -7.50 -3.67
CA SER A 7 -9.23 -6.92 -3.33
C SER A 7 -9.05 -5.62 -2.55
N CYS A 8 -9.85 -4.60 -2.89
CA CYS A 8 -9.99 -3.43 -2.04
C CYS A 8 -10.88 -3.74 -0.84
N ASP A 9 -10.39 -3.47 0.37
CA ASP A 9 -11.14 -3.68 1.63
C ASP A 9 -12.37 -2.77 1.76
N LYS A 10 -12.45 -1.70 0.96
CA LYS A 10 -13.53 -0.71 1.02
C LYS A 10 -14.67 -0.98 0.05
N CYS A 11 -14.38 -1.20 -1.23
CA CYS A 11 -15.38 -1.44 -2.27
C CYS A 11 -15.49 -2.91 -2.69
N SER A 12 -14.61 -3.78 -2.17
CA SER A 12 -14.53 -5.21 -2.51
C SER A 12 -14.22 -5.51 -3.98
N GLU A 13 -13.87 -4.50 -4.77
CA GLU A 13 -13.45 -4.71 -6.16
C GLU A 13 -12.06 -5.35 -6.20
N ALA A 14 -11.90 -6.33 -7.09
CA ALA A 14 -10.62 -6.91 -7.44
C ALA A 14 -9.94 -6.06 -8.52
N ARG A 15 -8.70 -5.64 -8.28
CA ARG A 15 -7.90 -4.86 -9.21
C ARG A 15 -6.50 -5.48 -9.32
N TYR A 16 -5.77 -5.14 -10.38
CA TYR A 16 -4.36 -5.52 -10.48
C TYR A 16 -3.56 -4.90 -9.32
N GLU A 17 -2.49 -5.58 -8.90
CA GLU A 17 -1.62 -5.15 -7.79
C GLU A 17 -1.20 -3.68 -7.91
N GLU A 18 -0.88 -3.21 -9.12
CA GLU A 18 -0.49 -1.83 -9.40
C GLU A 18 -1.56 -0.78 -9.05
N TYR A 19 -2.84 -1.16 -9.02
CA TYR A 19 -3.96 -0.28 -8.67
C TYR A 19 -4.44 -0.47 -7.23
N VAL A 20 -3.72 -1.24 -6.41
CA VAL A 20 -4.07 -1.48 -5.00
C VAL A 20 -2.89 -1.11 -4.12
N GLY A 21 -3.01 0.03 -3.44
CA GLY A 21 -2.05 0.47 -2.43
C GLY A 21 -2.41 -0.08 -1.05
N ARG A 22 -1.39 -0.34 -0.22
CA ARG A 22 -1.60 -0.70 1.19
C ARG A 22 -1.31 0.49 2.08
N CYS A 23 -2.27 0.87 2.92
CA CYS A 23 -2.07 1.93 3.90
C CYS A 23 -1.04 1.47 4.94
N THR A 24 0.06 2.19 5.11
CA THR A 24 1.09 1.83 6.11
C THR A 24 0.62 2.02 7.55
N SER A 25 -0.45 2.78 7.78
CA SER A 25 -0.98 3.08 9.11
C SER A 25 -2.04 2.08 9.61
N CYS A 26 -2.90 1.56 8.73
CA CYS A 26 -3.99 0.64 9.11
C CYS A 26 -3.97 -0.68 8.34
N TYR A 27 -3.00 -0.87 7.45
CA TYR A 27 -2.80 -2.05 6.62
C TYR A 27 -3.95 -2.42 5.68
N ALA A 28 -4.98 -1.59 5.58
CA ALA A 28 -6.06 -1.75 4.62
C ALA A 28 -5.50 -1.68 3.19
N SER A 29 -5.92 -2.64 2.37
CA SER A 29 -5.70 -2.67 0.93
C SER A 29 -6.76 -1.83 0.25
N LEU A 30 -6.37 -0.77 -0.45
CA LEU A 30 -7.31 0.19 -1.03
C LEU A 30 -7.00 0.40 -2.51
N CYS A 31 -8.04 0.32 -3.35
CA CYS A 31 -7.90 0.65 -4.75
C CYS A 31 -7.73 2.16 -4.95
N THR A 32 -7.16 2.55 -6.09
CA THR A 32 -7.02 3.94 -6.53
C THR A 32 -8.26 4.78 -6.27
N HIS A 33 -9.41 4.31 -6.74
CA HIS A 33 -10.67 5.03 -6.60
C HIS A 33 -11.03 5.27 -5.11
N CYS A 34 -10.79 4.30 -4.23
CA CYS A 34 -11.07 4.46 -2.81
C CYS A 34 -10.04 5.34 -2.08
N VAL A 35 -8.79 5.40 -2.53
CA VAL A 35 -7.72 6.20 -1.89
C VAL A 35 -7.80 7.67 -2.31
N VAL A 36 -7.91 7.92 -3.61
CA VAL A 36 -7.79 9.27 -4.18
C VAL A 36 -9.09 9.77 -4.79
N ASN A 37 -10.10 8.92 -5.03
CA ASN A 37 -11.34 9.31 -5.70
C ASN A 37 -11.09 10.12 -6.98
N ASP A 38 -10.09 9.70 -7.75
CA ASP A 38 -9.58 10.35 -8.96
C ASP A 38 -9.12 11.82 -8.77
N ASP A 39 -8.95 12.27 -7.53
CA ASP A 39 -8.41 13.57 -7.15
C ASP A 39 -6.86 13.55 -7.20
N ILE A 40 -6.31 14.26 -8.17
CA ILE A 40 -4.87 14.38 -8.42
C ILE A 40 -4.15 15.21 -7.35
N ASP A 41 -4.87 16.13 -6.71
CA ASP A 41 -4.33 16.96 -5.63
C ASP A 41 -4.48 16.28 -4.27
N SER A 42 -4.98 15.03 -4.26
CA SER A 42 -5.10 14.25 -3.04
C SER A 42 -3.75 14.07 -2.39
N ILE A 43 -3.66 14.47 -1.12
CA ILE A 43 -2.50 14.28 -0.25
C ILE A 43 -2.12 12.80 -0.08
N TYR A 44 -2.98 11.88 -0.51
CA TYR A 44 -2.79 10.43 -0.46
C TYR A 44 -2.21 9.84 -1.77
N ALA A 45 -2.03 10.68 -2.80
CA ALA A 45 -1.58 10.29 -4.13
C ALA A 45 -0.11 10.69 -4.36
N SER A 46 0.84 9.82 -4.01
CA SER A 46 2.24 10.06 -4.40
C SER A 46 2.45 9.59 -5.84
N GLN A 47 2.88 10.47 -6.74
CA GLN A 47 3.14 10.13 -8.16
C GLN A 47 1.91 9.69 -8.97
N TYR A 48 0.67 9.97 -8.53
CA TYR A 48 -0.56 9.69 -9.27
C TYR A 48 -0.93 10.84 -10.21
N GLY A 49 -1.52 10.54 -11.38
CA GLY A 49 -2.04 11.55 -12.32
C GLY A 49 -0.97 12.33 -13.07
N VAL A 50 0.26 11.82 -13.09
CA VAL A 50 1.38 12.41 -13.83
C VAL A 50 1.04 12.49 -15.32
N ILE A 51 1.06 13.71 -15.86
CA ILE A 51 0.83 13.96 -17.28
C ILE A 51 2.09 13.58 -18.05
N PHE A 52 1.94 12.76 -19.07
CA PHE A 52 3.05 12.39 -19.93
C PHE A 52 3.51 13.60 -20.76
N ASP A 53 4.70 14.12 -20.45
CA ASP A 53 5.34 15.24 -21.14
C ASP A 53 6.33 14.79 -22.22
N GLY A 54 6.60 13.48 -22.28
CA GLY A 54 7.49 12.87 -23.27
C GLY A 54 8.98 13.06 -23.01
N SER A 55 9.38 13.67 -21.89
CA SER A 55 10.77 13.89 -21.53
C SER A 55 11.53 12.57 -21.30
N GLU A 56 12.83 12.55 -21.63
CA GLU A 56 13.69 11.37 -21.40
C GLU A 56 13.72 10.96 -19.92
N LYS A 57 13.63 11.93 -19.00
CA LYS A 57 13.59 11.67 -17.56
C LYS A 57 12.34 10.88 -17.18
N GLN A 58 11.17 11.32 -17.63
CA GLN A 58 9.91 10.67 -17.33
C GLN A 58 9.83 9.29 -18.01
N ARG A 59 10.30 9.18 -19.26
CA ARG A 59 10.40 7.89 -19.95
C ARG A 59 11.26 6.89 -19.18
N LYS A 60 12.38 7.32 -18.59
CA LYS A 60 13.24 6.45 -17.78
C LYS A 60 12.62 6.09 -16.43
N GLU A 61 11.91 7.01 -15.79
CA GLU A 61 11.26 6.79 -14.48
C GLU A 61 10.12 5.76 -14.56
N TYR A 62 9.37 5.77 -15.66
CA TYR A 62 8.20 4.90 -15.89
C TYR A 62 8.46 3.77 -16.90
N ASP A 63 9.72 3.52 -17.29
CA ASP A 63 10.11 2.53 -18.33
C ASP A 63 9.30 2.63 -19.64
N ILE A 64 8.99 3.87 -20.08
CA ILE A 64 8.26 4.15 -21.31
C ILE A 64 9.22 4.13 -22.50
N LYS A 65 8.97 3.21 -23.43
CA LYS A 65 9.75 3.04 -24.65
C LYS A 65 9.01 3.65 -25.86
N ASP A 66 9.74 3.95 -26.93
CA ASP A 66 9.14 4.48 -28.16
C ASP A 66 8.03 3.57 -28.70
N GLU A 67 8.20 2.25 -28.59
CA GLU A 67 7.18 1.26 -28.96
C GLU A 67 5.87 1.40 -28.20
N HIS A 68 5.87 1.90 -26.95
CA HIS A 68 4.65 2.14 -26.18
C HIS A 68 3.90 3.37 -26.73
N ILE A 69 4.64 4.39 -27.17
CA ILE A 69 4.10 5.62 -27.75
C ILE A 69 3.53 5.33 -29.14
N GLU A 70 4.26 4.58 -29.97
CA GLU A 70 3.81 4.17 -31.31
C GLU A 70 2.53 3.33 -31.27
N LYS A 71 2.35 2.51 -30.22
CA LYS A 71 1.13 1.73 -29.98
C LYS A 71 -0.02 2.54 -29.38
N GLY A 72 0.22 3.80 -29.04
CA GLY A 72 -0.77 4.69 -28.41
C GLY A 72 -1.09 4.34 -26.96
N TRP A 73 -0.21 3.60 -26.28
CA TRP A 73 -0.37 3.32 -24.84
C TRP A 73 -0.03 4.53 -23.97
N TYR A 74 0.78 5.45 -24.50
CA TYR A 74 1.16 6.70 -23.85
C TYR A 74 1.05 7.83 -24.86
N VAL A 75 0.23 8.84 -24.56
CA VAL A 75 -0.01 10.00 -25.42
C VAL A 75 0.41 11.26 -24.68
N ILE A 76 1.18 12.12 -25.36
CA ILE A 76 1.63 13.38 -24.77
C ILE A 76 0.42 14.21 -24.37
N GLY A 77 0.39 14.65 -23.10
CA GLY A 77 -0.72 15.39 -22.53
C GLY A 77 -1.80 14.52 -21.86
N GLU A 78 -1.71 13.20 -21.97
CA GLU A 78 -2.58 12.27 -21.23
C GLU A 78 -1.94 11.82 -19.92
N LYS A 79 -2.78 11.33 -19.00
CA LYS A 79 -2.33 10.79 -17.72
C LYS A 79 -1.68 9.42 -17.94
N ILE A 80 -0.60 9.17 -17.22
CA ILE A 80 -0.01 7.84 -17.11
C ILE A 80 -0.89 7.00 -16.17
N ASP A 81 -1.48 5.92 -16.68
CA ASP A 81 -2.35 5.05 -15.89
C ASP A 81 -1.57 4.25 -14.83
N ASP A 82 -0.31 3.87 -15.10
CA ASP A 82 0.60 3.12 -14.21
C ASP A 82 1.23 3.98 -13.10
N SER A 83 0.60 5.12 -12.80
CA SER A 83 1.10 6.07 -11.82
C SER A 83 0.90 5.51 -10.40
N SER A 84 2.01 5.25 -9.71
CA SER A 84 2.01 4.53 -8.43
C SER A 84 1.13 5.20 -7.37
N ILE A 85 0.65 4.41 -6.41
CA ILE A 85 -0.15 4.90 -5.29
C ILE A 85 0.52 4.42 -4.02
N ALA A 86 1.20 5.32 -3.33
CA ALA A 86 1.74 5.04 -2.01
C ALA A 86 0.97 5.85 -0.94
N PRO A 87 -0.17 5.33 -0.44
CA PRO A 87 -0.86 5.98 0.66
C PRO A 87 -0.05 5.76 1.94
N GLN A 88 0.81 6.73 2.29
CA GLN A 88 1.39 6.81 3.64
C GLN A 88 0.29 6.89 4.73
N TYR A 89 -0.89 7.39 4.32
CA TYR A 89 -2.11 7.50 5.12
C TYR A 89 -3.29 7.21 4.20
N CYS A 90 -4.45 6.80 4.73
CA CYS A 90 -5.66 6.62 3.94
C CYS A 90 -6.83 7.43 4.50
N PRO A 91 -7.81 7.84 3.67
CA PRO A 91 -8.95 8.65 4.11
C PRO A 91 -9.86 7.93 5.13
N TYR A 92 -9.69 6.62 5.31
CA TYR A 92 -10.53 5.80 6.18
C TYR A 92 -9.96 5.55 7.58
N CYS A 93 -8.67 5.79 7.80
CA CYS A 93 -8.05 5.54 9.10
C CYS A 93 -7.91 6.78 9.98
N GLN A 94 -8.33 7.97 9.52
CA GLN A 94 -8.17 9.24 10.25
C GLN A 94 -6.74 9.49 10.81
N CYS A 95 -5.72 8.82 10.25
CA CYS A 95 -4.37 8.77 10.79
C CYS A 95 -4.25 8.24 12.23
N THR A 96 -5.17 7.40 12.72
CA THR A 96 -4.95 6.65 13.98
C THR A 96 -3.98 5.51 13.73
N ALA A 97 -2.70 5.84 13.59
CA ALA A 97 -1.62 4.87 13.55
C ALA A 97 -1.67 4.02 14.83
N ILE A 98 -1.83 2.70 14.66
CA ILE A 98 -1.70 1.76 15.76
C ILE A 98 -0.21 1.55 15.97
N ASP A 99 0.31 2.09 17.06
CA ASP A 99 1.65 1.77 17.53
C ASP A 99 1.66 0.30 17.98
N GLU A 100 2.30 -0.57 17.20
CA GLU A 100 2.39 -2.01 17.48
C GLU A 100 2.97 -2.29 18.87
N SER A 101 3.93 -1.49 19.33
CA SER A 101 4.52 -1.66 20.66
C SER A 101 3.51 -1.32 21.76
N ARG A 102 2.68 -0.30 21.57
CA ARG A 102 1.57 0.02 22.49
C ARG A 102 0.44 -1.01 22.40
N PHE A 103 0.14 -1.52 21.21
CA PHE A 103 -0.89 -2.53 21.01
C PHE A 103 -0.51 -3.86 21.67
N VAL A 104 0.73 -4.32 21.52
CA VAL A 104 1.25 -5.50 22.22
C VAL A 104 1.19 -5.29 23.73
N LYS A 105 1.61 -4.12 24.24
CA LYS A 105 1.48 -3.80 25.67
C LYS A 105 0.02 -3.83 26.16
N PHE A 106 -0.90 -3.31 25.36
CA PHE A 106 -2.33 -3.35 25.64
C PHE A 106 -2.86 -4.78 25.71
N LEU A 107 -2.48 -5.64 24.75
CA LEU A 107 -2.85 -7.05 24.73
C LEU A 107 -2.31 -7.77 25.96
N VAL A 108 -1.03 -7.60 26.29
CA VAL A 108 -0.41 -8.16 27.49
C VAL A 108 -1.18 -7.75 28.76
N ALA A 109 -1.59 -6.48 28.86
CA ALA A 109 -2.38 -6.00 29.98
C ALA A 109 -3.80 -6.59 30.03
N HIS A 110 -4.43 -6.87 28.87
CA HIS A 110 -5.78 -7.43 28.78
C HIS A 110 -5.86 -8.95 28.94
N ILE A 111 -4.78 -9.67 28.64
CA ILE A 111 -4.70 -11.13 28.83
C ILE A 111 -4.67 -11.50 30.32
N GLY A 112 -4.40 -10.52 31.20
CA GLY A 112 -4.39 -10.70 32.65
C GLY A 112 -3.25 -11.57 33.16
N LYS A 113 -2.28 -11.90 32.30
CA LYS A 113 -1.08 -12.66 32.66
C LYS A 113 0.05 -11.72 33.05
N PRO A 114 0.78 -12.01 34.14
CA PRO A 114 1.97 -11.27 34.49
C PRO A 114 3.04 -11.43 33.40
N LYS A 115 3.85 -10.38 33.22
CA LYS A 115 4.87 -10.31 32.18
C LYS A 115 5.85 -11.49 32.27
N GLU A 116 6.21 -11.89 33.49
CA GLU A 116 7.14 -12.99 33.76
C GLU A 116 6.62 -14.33 33.22
N GLU A 117 5.29 -14.55 33.25
CA GLU A 117 4.66 -15.77 32.73
C GLU A 117 4.72 -15.80 31.19
N LEU A 118 4.47 -14.66 30.54
CA LEU A 118 4.55 -14.56 29.08
C LEU A 118 5.99 -14.68 28.57
N GLU A 119 6.97 -14.12 29.28
CA GLU A 119 8.39 -14.29 28.95
C GLU A 119 8.83 -15.75 29.11
N ALA A 120 8.36 -16.45 30.16
CA ALA A 120 8.63 -17.87 30.35
C ALA A 120 8.03 -18.73 29.22
N MET A 121 6.79 -18.45 28.81
CA MET A 121 6.13 -19.14 27.69
C MET A 121 6.90 -18.95 26.39
N TYR A 122 7.32 -17.71 26.08
CA TYR A 122 8.07 -17.41 24.86
C TYR A 122 9.44 -18.10 24.82
N LEU A 123 10.16 -18.12 25.96
CA LEU A 123 11.46 -18.79 26.05
C LEU A 123 11.36 -20.30 25.88
N GLU A 124 10.29 -20.92 26.40
CA GLU A 124 10.04 -22.35 26.25
C GLU A 124 9.71 -22.71 24.80
N GLU A 125 8.84 -21.93 24.14
CA GLU A 125 8.51 -22.12 22.73
C GLU A 125 9.75 -21.96 21.84
N LYS A 126 10.58 -20.94 22.11
CA LYS A 126 11.84 -20.72 21.39
C LYS A 126 12.84 -21.85 21.62
N ARG A 127 12.85 -22.47 22.80
CA ARG A 127 13.65 -23.67 23.07
C ARG A 127 13.18 -24.86 22.24
N LEU A 128 11.87 -25.06 22.14
CA LEU A 128 11.26 -26.15 21.38
C LEU A 128 11.46 -26.01 19.86
N GLN A 129 11.53 -24.78 19.34
CA GLN A 129 11.82 -24.52 17.92
C GLN A 129 13.30 -24.68 17.54
N ASN A 130 14.21 -24.58 18.51
CA ASN A 130 15.66 -24.68 18.30
C ASN A 130 16.25 -26.01 18.80
N GLY A 131 15.40 -26.95 19.24
CA GLY A 131 15.78 -28.26 19.77
C GLY A 131 15.52 -29.40 18.79
#